data_AF-A0A947B1C8-F1
#
_entry.id   AF-A0A947B1C8-F1
#
_cell.length_a   1.000
_cell.length_b   1.000
_cell.length_c   1.000
_cell.angle_alpha   90.00
_cell.angle_beta   90.00
_cell.angle_gamma   90.00
#
_symmetry.space_group_name_H-M   'P 1'
#
loop_
_entity.id
_entity.type
_entity.pdbx_description
1 polymer ?
#
loop_
_entity_poly.entity_id
_entity_poly.type
_entity_poly.pdbx_seq_one_letter_code
_entity_poly.pdbx_strand_id
1 'polypeptide(L)'
;WETMRSGIDMPSLLAELRRSGYPPGAQRAFVMAKVLEKNHVIIAGTETPEVVRQLHMIPAADIDEAFRIAVSKIGRKELEVLIVPQALLTLPVERSG
;
A
#
# COMPACT_ATOMS: atom_id res chain seq x y z
N TRP A 1 -9.90 -10.61 1.06
CA TRP A 1 -9.96 -9.13 1.09
C TRP A 1 -10.79 -8.63 2.26
N GLU A 2 -11.74 -9.42 2.80
CA GLU A 2 -12.42 -9.15 4.08
C GLU A 2 -11.45 -8.78 5.21
N THR A 3 -10.36 -9.51 5.40
CA THR A 3 -9.33 -9.23 6.43
C THR A 3 -8.73 -7.83 6.35
N MET A 4 -8.52 -7.31 5.14
CA MET A 4 -8.02 -5.94 4.96
C MET A 4 -9.13 -4.91 5.22
N ARG A 5 -10.36 -5.22 4.79
CA ARG A 5 -11.52 -4.34 4.92
C ARG A 5 -12.06 -4.23 6.35
N SER A 6 -11.89 -5.28 7.16
CA SER A 6 -12.38 -5.34 8.54
C SER A 6 -11.44 -4.69 9.54
N GLY A 7 -10.20 -4.36 9.14
CA GLY A 7 -9.24 -3.69 10.02
C GLY A 7 -9.65 -2.24 10.27
N ILE A 8 -9.67 -1.81 11.53
CA ILE A 8 -9.85 -0.38 11.86
C ILE A 8 -8.63 0.42 11.42
N ASP A 9 -7.44 -0.14 11.67
CA ASP A 9 -6.14 0.31 11.16
C ASP A 9 -5.18 -0.89 10.97
N MET A 10 -4.09 -0.66 10.23
CA MET A 10 -3.13 -1.71 9.89
C MET A 10 -2.30 -2.21 11.10
N PRO A 11 -1.86 -1.36 12.05
CA PRO A 11 -1.20 -1.83 13.26
C PRO A 11 -2.05 -2.82 14.08
N SER A 12 -3.35 -2.53 14.25
CA SER A 12 -4.28 -3.40 14.96
C SER A 12 -4.49 -4.72 14.23
N LEU A 13 -4.66 -4.67 12.90
CA LEU A 13 -4.76 -5.87 12.06
C LEU A 13 -3.51 -6.76 12.18
N LEU A 14 -2.31 -6.17 12.17
CA LEU A 14 -1.06 -6.90 12.33
C LEU A 14 -0.90 -7.50 13.73
N ALA A 15 -1.36 -6.82 14.78
CA ALA A 15 -1.35 -7.33 16.14
C ALA A 15 -2.29 -8.55 16.28
N GLU A 16 -3.47 -8.49 15.68
CA GLU A 16 -4.41 -9.61 15.64
C GLU A 16 -3.83 -10.82 14.92
N LEU A 17 -3.32 -10.64 13.70
CA LEU A 17 -2.74 -11.72 12.89
C LEU A 17 -1.55 -12.41 13.56
N ARG A 18 -0.73 -11.65 14.33
CA ARG A 18 0.37 -12.22 15.12
C ARG A 18 -0.13 -13.11 16.27
N ARG A 19 -1.28 -12.78 16.86
CA ARG A 19 -1.84 -13.49 18.01
C ARG A 19 -2.65 -14.73 17.59
N SER A 20 -3.47 -14.62 16.55
CA SER A 20 -4.37 -15.69 16.10
C SER A 20 -3.74 -16.65 15.09
N GLY A 21 -2.53 -16.36 14.60
CA GLY A 21 -1.96 -17.01 13.43
C GLY A 21 -2.61 -16.56 12.13
N TYR A 22 -2.12 -17.09 11.02
CA TYR A 22 -2.50 -16.66 9.66
C TYR A 22 -3.49 -17.65 9.04
N PRO A 23 -4.79 -17.34 8.97
CA PRO A 23 -5.74 -18.21 8.31
C PRO A 23 -5.42 -18.36 6.81
N PRO A 24 -5.84 -19.46 6.17
CA PRO A 24 -5.68 -19.65 4.73
C PRO A 24 -6.18 -18.44 3.94
N GLY A 25 -5.35 -17.90 3.04
CA GLY A 25 -5.68 -16.71 2.25
C GLY A 25 -5.36 -15.35 2.90
N ALA A 26 -4.96 -15.31 4.18
CA ALA A 26 -4.59 -14.06 4.86
C ALA A 26 -3.15 -13.57 4.56
N GLN A 27 -2.32 -14.38 3.90
CA GLN A 27 -0.91 -14.04 3.63
C GLN A 27 -0.76 -12.73 2.85
N ARG A 28 -1.57 -12.52 1.80
CA ARG A 28 -1.54 -11.27 1.02
C ARG A 28 -1.99 -10.07 1.84
N ALA A 29 -2.99 -10.25 2.70
CA ALA A 29 -3.46 -9.20 3.60
C ALA A 29 -2.37 -8.82 4.60
N PHE A 30 -1.64 -9.79 5.17
CA PHE A 30 -0.52 -9.51 6.06
C PHE A 30 0.59 -8.71 5.37
N VAL A 31 1.00 -9.11 4.16
CA VAL A 31 2.03 -8.39 3.39
C VAL A 31 1.58 -6.95 3.12
N MET A 32 0.33 -6.75 2.68
CA MET A 32 -0.19 -5.41 2.43
C MET A 32 -0.32 -4.57 3.70
N ALA A 33 -0.75 -5.16 4.81
CA ALA A 33 -0.80 -4.47 6.10
C ALA A 33 0.60 -4.01 6.55
N LYS A 34 1.65 -4.81 6.29
CA LYS A 34 3.04 -4.42 6.53
C LYS A 34 3.51 -3.25 5.68
N VAL A 35 3.12 -3.23 4.40
CA VAL A 35 3.42 -2.09 3.52
C VAL A 35 2.72 -0.82 4.04
N LEU A 36 1.43 -0.92 4.33
CA LEU A 36 0.60 0.20 4.78
C LEU A 36 0.92 0.70 6.20
N GLU A 37 1.53 -0.14 7.04
CA GLU A 37 2.07 0.27 8.35
C GLU A 37 3.15 1.37 8.22
N LYS A 38 3.86 1.41 7.09
CA LYS A 38 5.01 2.31 6.87
C LYS A 38 4.85 3.26 5.68
N ASN A 39 3.96 2.95 4.75
CA ASN A 39 3.86 3.65 3.48
C ASN A 39 2.41 4.00 3.15
N HIS A 40 2.21 5.13 2.48
CA HIS A 40 0.97 5.41 1.77
C HIS A 40 0.99 4.70 0.42
N VAL A 41 -0.04 3.93 0.12
CA VAL A 41 -0.20 3.28 -1.20
C VAL A 41 -1.29 4.01 -1.97
N ILE A 42 -0.91 4.53 -3.14
CA ILE A 42 -1.79 5.28 -4.04
C ILE A 42 -1.99 4.42 -5.30
N ILE A 43 -3.24 4.21 -5.71
CA ILE A 43 -3.60 3.47 -6.92
C ILE A 43 -4.17 4.46 -7.94
N ALA A 44 -3.42 4.73 -9.00
CA ALA A 44 -3.82 5.61 -10.10
C ALA A 44 -4.64 4.87 -11.16
N GLY A 45 -5.66 5.53 -11.73
CA GLY A 45 -6.39 5.03 -12.90
C GLY A 45 -7.25 3.79 -12.64
N THR A 46 -7.66 3.56 -11.38
CA THR A 46 -8.52 2.42 -11.06
C THR A 46 -9.98 2.69 -11.45
N GLU A 47 -10.64 1.69 -12.02
CA GLU A 47 -12.09 1.71 -12.26
C GLU A 47 -12.91 1.43 -10.99
N THR A 48 -12.26 1.03 -9.89
CA THR A 48 -12.89 0.65 -8.63
C THR A 48 -12.32 1.43 -7.43
N PRO A 49 -12.44 2.76 -7.40
CA PRO A 49 -11.82 3.58 -6.35
C PRO A 49 -12.39 3.27 -4.95
N GLU A 50 -13.63 2.81 -4.85
CA GLU A 50 -14.26 2.42 -3.58
C GLU A 50 -13.60 1.18 -2.97
N VAL A 51 -13.19 0.23 -3.80
CA VAL A 51 -12.44 -0.96 -3.35
C VAL A 51 -11.08 -0.54 -2.81
N VAL A 52 -10.39 0.39 -3.49
CA VAL A 52 -9.10 0.92 -3.03
C VAL A 52 -9.24 1.58 -1.65
N ARG A 53 -10.29 2.38 -1.44
CA ARG A 53 -10.58 3.00 -0.13
C ARG A 53 -10.90 1.95 0.94
N GLN A 54 -11.70 0.94 0.61
CA GLN A 54 -12.04 -0.17 1.52
C GLN A 54 -10.81 -0.99 1.94
N LEU A 55 -9.72 -0.92 1.17
CA LEU A 55 -8.46 -1.58 1.48
C LEU A 55 -7.44 -0.63 2.12
N HIS A 56 -7.89 0.52 2.64
CA HIS A 56 -7.06 1.54 3.30
C HIS A 56 -5.97 2.16 2.42
N MET A 57 -6.16 2.09 1.10
CA MET A 57 -5.31 2.72 0.09
C MET A 57 -5.97 4.01 -0.44
N ILE A 58 -5.23 4.79 -1.23
CA ILE A 58 -5.69 6.08 -1.74
C ILE A 58 -5.93 5.96 -3.25
N PRO A 59 -7.16 6.11 -3.76
CA PRO A 59 -7.38 6.16 -5.21
C PRO A 59 -6.97 7.54 -5.76
N ALA A 60 -6.42 7.53 -6.97
CA ALA A 60 -6.18 8.72 -7.79
C ALA A 60 -6.72 8.46 -9.21
N ALA A 61 -7.24 9.49 -9.87
CA ALA A 61 -7.75 9.43 -11.23
C ALA A 61 -6.65 9.08 -12.24
N ASP A 62 -5.44 9.61 -12.02
CA ASP A 62 -4.28 9.44 -12.89
C ASP A 62 -2.97 9.59 -12.10
N ILE A 63 -1.84 9.51 -12.82
CA ILE A 63 -0.50 9.64 -12.26
C ILE A 63 -0.23 11.06 -11.74
N ASP A 64 -0.75 12.10 -12.39
CA ASP A 64 -0.55 13.49 -11.99
C ASP A 64 -1.22 13.78 -10.63
N GLU A 65 -2.45 13.29 -10.45
CA GLU A 65 -3.12 13.32 -9.15
C GLU A 65 -2.37 12.49 -8.10
N ALA A 66 -1.88 11.30 -8.45
CA ALA A 66 -1.11 10.48 -7.52
C ALA A 66 0.14 11.21 -7.00
N PHE A 67 0.88 11.91 -7.86
CA PHE A 67 2.02 12.72 -7.44
C PHE A 67 1.63 13.92 -6.57
N ARG A 68 0.52 14.61 -6.88
CA ARG A 68 0.01 15.69 -6.02
C ARG A 68 -0.32 15.19 -4.62
N ILE A 69 -0.95 14.02 -4.51
CA ILE A 69 -1.24 13.37 -3.23
C ILE A 69 0.07 12.99 -2.52
N ALA A 70 1.03 12.40 -3.24
CA ALA A 70 2.32 12.01 -2.68
C ALA A 70 3.09 13.19 -2.08
N VAL A 71 3.18 14.32 -2.80
CA VAL A 71 3.78 15.58 -2.30
C VAL A 71 3.11 16.02 -1.01
N SER A 72 1.78 16.01 -0.96
CA SER A 72 1.02 16.38 0.25
C SER A 72 1.28 15.44 1.43
N LYS A 73 1.36 14.12 1.19
CA LYS A 73 1.57 13.10 2.24
C LYS A 73 2.99 13.06 2.76
N ILE A 74 3.98 13.22 1.88
CA ILE A 74 5.41 13.24 2.23
C ILE A 74 5.82 14.58 2.86
N GLY A 75 5.09 15.65 2.54
CA GLY A 75 5.32 16.99 3.08
C GLY A 75 6.50 17.72 2.43
N ARG A 76 6.90 17.30 1.21
CA ARG A 76 8.03 17.89 0.46
C ARG A 76 7.65 18.04 -1.01
N LYS A 77 8.02 19.17 -1.62
CA LYS A 77 7.72 19.47 -3.03
C LYS A 77 8.61 18.70 -4.00
N GLU A 78 9.89 18.56 -3.66
CA GLU A 78 10.88 17.84 -4.45
C GLU A 78 10.89 16.39 -3.97
N LEU A 79 10.50 15.48 -4.86
CA LEU A 79 10.47 14.04 -4.59
C LEU A 79 11.60 13.37 -5.37
N GLU A 80 12.37 12.54 -4.69
CA GLU A 80 13.21 11.54 -5.34
C GLU A 80 12.32 10.35 -5.72
N VAL A 81 12.31 10.00 -7.00
CA VAL A 81 11.38 9.01 -7.55
C VAL A 81 12.15 7.85 -8.16
N LEU A 82 11.87 6.64 -7.67
CA LEU A 82 12.28 5.39 -8.32
C LEU A 82 11.14 4.88 -9.20
N ILE A 83 11.35 4.84 -10.52
CA ILE A 83 10.39 4.29 -11.47
C ILE A 83 10.77 2.84 -11.80
N VAL A 84 9.84 1.91 -11.58
CA VAL A 84 10.00 0.50 -11.91
C VAL A 84 8.91 0.09 -12.90
N PRO A 85 9.14 0.19 -14.23
CA PRO A 85 8.09 -0.01 -15.23
C PRO A 85 7.51 -1.42 -15.26
N GLN A 86 8.30 -2.43 -14.92
CA GLN A 86 7.90 -3.85 -14.93
C GLN A 86 8.13 -4.47 -13.54
N ALA A 87 7.38 -3.98 -12.54
CA ALA A 87 7.57 -4.37 -11.14
C ALA A 87 7.47 -5.88 -10.88
N LEU A 88 6.61 -6.61 -11.61
CA LEU A 88 6.46 -8.07 -11.46
C LEU A 88 7.64 -8.88 -12.02
N LEU A 89 8.44 -8.28 -12.91
CA LEU A 89 9.62 -8.89 -13.53
C LEU A 89 10.93 -8.35 -12.96
N THR A 90 10.85 -7.50 -11.94
CA THR A 90 12.00 -6.83 -11.33
C THR A 90 12.16 -7.32 -9.90
N LEU A 91 13.35 -7.81 -9.55
CA LEU A 91 13.73 -8.08 -8.17
C LEU A 91 14.63 -6.95 -7.66
N PRO A 92 14.14 -6.06 -6.78
CA PRO A 92 14.98 -5.04 -6.17
C PRO A 92 16.02 -5.71 -5.28
N VAL A 93 17.29 -5.38 -5.49
CA VAL A 93 18.37 -5.79 -4.60
C VAL A 93 18.82 -4.57 -3.82
N GLU A 94 18.90 -4.71 -2.50
CA GLU A 94 19.54 -3.68 -1.68
C GLU A 94 21.05 -3.75 -1.93
N ARG A 95 21.67 -2.59 -2.18
CA ARG A 95 23.11 -2.46 -2.09
C ARG A 95 23.41 -1.89 -0.72
N SER A 96 23.80 -2.75 0.22
CA SER A 96 24.36 -2.29 1.49
C SER A 96 25.66 -1.54 1.18
N GLY A 97 25.70 -0.25 1.52
CA GLY A 97 26.89 0.58 1.52
C GLY A 97 27.36 0.85 2.93
#